data_AF-A0A291TGG9-F1
#
_entry.id   AF-A0A291TGG9-F1
#
_cell.length_a   1.000
_cell.length_b   1.000
_cell.length_c   1.000
_cell.angle_alpha   90.00
_cell.angle_beta   90.00
_cell.angle_gamma   90.00
#
_symmetry.space_group_name_H-M   'P 1'
#
loop_
_entity.id
_entity.type
_entity.pdbx_description
1 polymer ?
#
loop_
_entity_poly.entity_id
_entity_poly.type
_entity_poly.pdbx_seq_one_letter_code
_entity_poly.pdbx_strand_id
1 'polypeptide(L)'
;MVDAISRLTAILESSVERVNGRYQERTLHSFSVLQRARSEVEARFDQAEAAPEPPKEKRHAALAAFLRNEPLTRRQWRLVYAGLVDCVEAGKQLLDDEKVFPRVSRHVSAHIDSRELVRRDWTALCFSYFGYEAIEPEKSQNWQQLRTYIRDGYRVLRNPEKLKAWMRVVDEHQELFQSEAGLRLGQQIFEGTVTDLTQLQTLAQIPTESWLWHQIVAVVQKRIAELDEAPFLARLPALLALMTINNRRHSDEIMAACLTRYHGCSCHVQPQANLIQAGLEIWGNPQLKSDQNRWRHHVAKPVCDMVGAWLAKQDLQHFFSLLKGEGEVDQARLFYWLRFADQMSYTRIVMGRDAQLNRDGEFVRFRDQNKGRLGDLSGGSPADNAVIMQIGDYIFVEFSHTGNACYVYRANSCGFNPDASALHLTHDLKQKNLAKGRWIHVPKPLKPDAMEGWQQKYDDELRLLGIVPNPQGANQLWNRVVKPKIVKPSVPSFQAPLGNNSESKSQVVNTPADRTVVIHSGGKGKVDFALLLEQLGENLRHYTDHREKGGAFHIEIKQRNTDDILLLRRNGFVVKTGSPFMFWKK
;
A
#
# COMPACT_ATOMS: atom_id res chain seq x y z
N MET A 1 14.45 11.04 -92.18
CA MET A 1 13.40 10.47 -91.30
C MET A 1 13.79 9.11 -90.70
N VAL A 2 14.56 8.27 -91.42
CA VAL A 2 15.01 6.94 -90.95
C VAL A 2 16.01 7.01 -89.77
N ASP A 3 16.88 8.02 -89.71
CA ASP A 3 17.95 8.07 -88.68
C ASP A 3 17.47 8.48 -87.26
N ALA A 4 16.35 9.21 -87.16
CA ALA A 4 15.80 9.62 -85.86
C ALA A 4 15.01 8.49 -85.18
N ILE A 5 14.33 7.65 -85.98
CA ILE A 5 13.55 6.52 -85.47
C ILE A 5 14.50 5.43 -84.95
N SER A 6 15.58 5.11 -85.67
CA SER A 6 16.57 4.12 -85.23
C SER A 6 17.25 4.49 -83.90
N ARG A 7 17.51 5.79 -83.67
CA ARG A 7 18.07 6.27 -82.39
C ARG A 7 17.06 6.17 -81.25
N LEU A 8 15.78 6.43 -81.52
CA LEU A 8 14.73 6.31 -80.51
C LEU A 8 14.51 4.85 -80.10
N THR A 9 14.54 3.93 -81.08
CA THR A 9 14.41 2.48 -80.83
C THR A 9 15.57 1.95 -80.00
N ALA A 10 16.82 2.32 -80.31
CA ALA A 10 17.99 1.91 -79.55
C ALA A 10 17.99 2.45 -78.10
N ILE A 11 17.47 3.67 -77.87
CA ILE A 11 17.34 4.25 -76.53
C ILE A 11 16.24 3.54 -75.71
N LEU A 12 15.15 3.14 -76.37
CA LEU A 12 14.06 2.40 -75.76
C LEU A 12 14.48 0.97 -75.41
N GLU A 13 15.17 0.26 -76.30
CA GLU A 13 15.71 -1.08 -76.03
C GLU A 13 16.72 -1.06 -74.88
N SER A 14 17.64 -0.09 -74.86
CA SER A 14 18.59 0.11 -73.75
C SER A 14 17.91 0.49 -72.41
N SER A 15 16.75 1.15 -72.45
CA SER A 15 15.97 1.46 -71.25
C SER A 15 15.17 0.27 -70.76
N VAL A 16 14.62 -0.54 -71.66
CA VAL A 16 13.88 -1.77 -71.33
C VAL A 16 14.83 -2.83 -70.77
N GLU A 17 16.04 -2.99 -71.32
CA GLU A 17 17.06 -3.89 -70.76
C GLU A 17 17.55 -3.43 -69.38
N ARG A 18 17.70 -2.12 -69.16
CA ARG A 18 18.04 -1.55 -67.84
C ARG A 18 16.93 -1.74 -66.80
N VAL A 19 15.67 -1.81 -67.22
CA VAL A 19 14.53 -2.07 -66.34
C VAL A 19 14.35 -3.57 -66.10
N ASN A 20 14.51 -4.42 -67.12
CA ASN A 20 14.45 -5.88 -66.99
C ASN A 20 15.61 -6.46 -66.16
N GLY A 21 16.82 -5.90 -66.27
CA GLY A 21 17.95 -6.30 -65.42
C GLY A 21 17.76 -5.98 -63.93
N ARG A 22 16.82 -5.09 -63.57
CA ARG A 22 16.42 -4.82 -62.18
C ARG A 22 15.26 -5.69 -61.69
N TYR A 23 14.61 -6.43 -62.59
CA TYR A 23 13.44 -7.25 -62.31
C TYR A 23 13.70 -8.77 -62.42
N GLN A 24 14.97 -9.19 -62.47
CA GLN A 24 15.31 -10.59 -62.19
C GLN A 24 15.30 -10.83 -60.67
N GLU A 25 14.24 -11.49 -60.23
CA GLU A 25 14.14 -12.32 -59.02
C GLU A 25 14.76 -11.74 -57.73
N ARG A 26 14.18 -10.65 -57.22
CA ARG A 26 14.10 -10.54 -55.75
C ARG A 26 13.01 -11.48 -55.26
N THR A 27 13.43 -12.71 -54.99
CA THR A 27 12.69 -13.67 -54.17
C THR A 27 12.08 -12.95 -52.96
N LEU A 28 10.81 -13.25 -52.67
CA LEU A 28 9.99 -12.66 -51.60
C LEU A 28 10.60 -12.78 -50.17
N HIS A 29 11.81 -13.31 -50.03
CA HIS A 29 12.65 -13.28 -48.84
C HIS A 29 13.18 -11.88 -48.47
N SER A 30 13.18 -10.91 -49.40
CA SER A 30 13.81 -9.60 -49.19
C SER A 30 12.99 -8.58 -48.38
N PHE A 31 11.85 -9.00 -47.83
CA PHE A 31 11.02 -8.15 -46.97
C PHE A 31 11.20 -8.50 -45.48
N SER A 32 12.39 -8.94 -45.08
CA SER A 32 12.74 -9.10 -43.65
C SER A 32 12.45 -7.83 -42.85
N VAL A 33 12.61 -6.65 -43.46
CA VAL A 33 12.26 -5.36 -42.86
C VAL A 33 10.75 -5.15 -42.73
N LEU A 34 9.93 -5.57 -43.70
CA LEU A 34 8.45 -5.50 -43.57
C LEU A 34 7.92 -6.61 -42.66
N GLN A 35 8.53 -7.80 -42.62
CA GLN A 35 8.20 -8.85 -41.66
C GLN A 35 8.61 -8.44 -40.25
N ARG A 36 9.76 -7.79 -40.08
CA ARG A 36 10.20 -7.22 -38.81
C ARG A 36 9.32 -6.05 -38.41
N ALA A 37 9.03 -5.10 -39.30
CA ALA A 37 8.09 -4.02 -39.05
C ALA A 37 6.68 -4.54 -38.76
N ARG A 38 6.23 -5.60 -39.45
CA ARG A 38 4.97 -6.29 -39.15
C ARG A 38 5.03 -6.96 -37.78
N SER A 39 6.11 -7.67 -37.45
CA SER A 39 6.30 -8.32 -36.15
C SER A 39 6.46 -7.30 -35.02
N GLU A 40 7.02 -6.13 -35.31
CA GLU A 40 7.25 -5.02 -34.39
C GLU A 40 5.97 -4.19 -34.20
N VAL A 41 5.15 -4.03 -35.24
CA VAL A 41 3.78 -3.52 -35.16
C VAL A 41 2.88 -4.52 -34.45
N GLU A 42 2.96 -5.82 -34.78
CA GLU A 42 2.25 -6.89 -34.06
C GLU A 42 2.68 -6.92 -32.60
N ALA A 43 3.97 -6.78 -32.28
CA ALA A 43 4.50 -6.68 -30.93
C ALA A 43 4.08 -5.39 -30.21
N ARG A 44 3.99 -4.25 -30.90
CA ARG A 44 3.45 -2.99 -30.33
C ARG A 44 1.93 -3.02 -30.14
N PHE A 45 1.20 -3.75 -30.97
CA PHE A 45 -0.25 -4.01 -30.80
C PHE A 45 -0.54 -5.15 -29.80
N ASP A 46 0.41 -6.05 -29.58
CA ASP A 46 0.37 -7.11 -28.57
C ASP A 46 0.94 -6.64 -27.22
N GLN A 47 1.78 -5.60 -27.21
CA GLN A 47 2.07 -4.82 -26.02
C GLN A 47 0.74 -4.27 -25.53
N ALA A 48 0.34 -4.76 -24.37
CA ALA A 48 -0.89 -4.41 -23.70
C ALA A 48 -0.79 -2.94 -23.25
N GLU A 49 -1.00 -1.99 -24.16
CA GLU A 49 -1.57 -0.71 -23.77
C GLU A 49 -3.05 -0.97 -23.52
N ALA A 50 -3.53 -0.60 -22.34
CA ALA A 50 -4.94 -0.71 -21.98
C ALA A 50 -5.72 0.05 -23.05
N ALA A 51 -6.49 -0.67 -23.88
CA ALA A 51 -7.35 0.01 -24.83
C ALA A 51 -8.27 0.93 -24.01
N PRO A 52 -8.30 2.24 -24.32
CA PRO A 52 -8.97 3.22 -23.47
C PRO A 52 -10.44 2.82 -23.32
N GLU A 53 -10.97 3.04 -22.11
CA GLU A 53 -12.37 2.77 -21.83
C GLU A 53 -13.24 3.41 -22.92
N PRO A 54 -14.17 2.66 -23.54
CA PRO A 54 -15.06 3.22 -24.56
C PRO A 54 -15.84 4.40 -23.96
N PRO A 55 -15.80 5.62 -24.51
CA PRO A 55 -16.41 6.79 -23.85
C PRO A 55 -17.91 6.62 -23.55
N LYS A 56 -18.32 6.93 -22.32
CA LYS A 56 -19.70 6.72 -21.83
C LYS A 56 -20.75 7.39 -22.71
N GLU A 57 -20.51 8.63 -23.16
CA GLU A 57 -21.45 9.37 -24.02
C GLU A 57 -21.66 8.65 -25.37
N LYS A 58 -20.60 8.03 -25.90
CA LYS A 58 -20.67 7.28 -27.17
C LYS A 58 -21.39 5.94 -26.98
N ARG A 59 -21.20 5.27 -25.84
CA ARG A 59 -21.97 4.06 -25.50
C ARG A 59 -23.45 4.40 -25.40
N HIS A 60 -23.80 5.43 -24.63
CA HIS A 60 -25.18 5.91 -24.50
C HIS A 60 -25.82 6.30 -25.84
N ALA A 61 -25.09 6.99 -26.72
CA ALA A 61 -25.61 7.34 -28.04
C ALA A 61 -25.89 6.10 -28.92
N ALA A 62 -24.99 5.11 -28.90
CA ALA A 62 -25.18 3.86 -29.64
C ALA A 62 -26.34 3.02 -29.06
N LEU A 63 -26.47 2.99 -27.74
CA LEU A 63 -27.59 2.35 -27.04
C LEU A 63 -28.93 3.03 -27.36
N ALA A 64 -28.96 4.36 -27.39
CA ALA A 64 -30.17 5.09 -27.76
C ALA A 64 -30.61 4.77 -29.20
N ALA A 65 -29.66 4.69 -30.15
CA ALA A 65 -29.95 4.25 -31.52
C ALA A 65 -30.44 2.80 -31.57
N PHE A 66 -29.80 1.91 -30.79
CA PHE A 66 -30.22 0.50 -30.67
C PHE A 66 -31.65 0.36 -30.14
N LEU A 67 -32.00 1.10 -29.09
CA LEU A 67 -33.33 1.09 -28.47
C LEU A 67 -34.41 1.62 -29.42
N ARG A 68 -34.08 2.57 -30.30
CA ARG A 68 -34.96 3.08 -31.37
C ARG A 68 -35.07 2.16 -32.60
N ASN A 69 -34.41 1.00 -32.60
CA ASN A 69 -34.33 0.09 -33.76
C ASN A 69 -33.69 0.72 -35.01
N GLU A 70 -32.79 1.68 -34.82
CA GLU A 70 -32.03 2.25 -35.94
C GLU A 70 -30.95 1.25 -36.42
N PRO A 71 -30.62 1.24 -37.72
CA PRO A 71 -29.53 0.41 -38.23
C PRO A 71 -28.19 0.88 -37.64
N LEU A 72 -27.46 -0.05 -37.01
CA LEU A 72 -26.19 0.23 -36.35
C LEU A 72 -25.01 -0.18 -37.21
N THR A 73 -24.00 0.67 -37.26
CA THR A 73 -22.67 0.33 -37.80
C THR A 73 -21.95 -0.68 -36.89
N ARG A 74 -20.95 -1.38 -37.43
CA ARG A 74 -20.08 -2.28 -36.64
C ARG A 74 -19.46 -1.60 -35.42
N ARG A 75 -19.12 -0.31 -35.55
CA ARG A 75 -18.56 0.49 -34.44
C ARG A 75 -19.62 0.75 -33.35
N GLN A 76 -20.85 1.05 -33.75
CA GLN A 76 -21.95 1.25 -32.80
C GLN A 76 -22.32 -0.05 -32.10
N TRP A 77 -22.36 -1.18 -32.80
CA TRP A 77 -22.55 -2.50 -32.16
C TRP A 77 -21.51 -2.81 -31.09
N ARG A 78 -20.24 -2.51 -31.34
CA ARG A 78 -19.19 -2.63 -30.30
C ARG A 78 -19.46 -1.74 -29.09
N LEU A 79 -19.96 -0.53 -29.31
CA LEU A 79 -20.33 0.38 -28.22
C LEU A 79 -21.56 -0.13 -27.45
N VAL A 80 -22.51 -0.78 -28.13
CA VAL A 80 -23.63 -1.48 -27.48
C VAL A 80 -23.13 -2.64 -26.62
N TYR A 81 -22.18 -3.45 -27.12
CA TYR A 81 -21.58 -4.54 -26.34
C TYR A 81 -20.88 -4.05 -25.06
N ALA A 82 -20.15 -2.93 -25.14
CA ALA A 82 -19.51 -2.30 -23.99
C ALA A 82 -20.50 -1.55 -23.08
N GLY A 83 -21.71 -1.26 -23.56
CA GLY A 83 -22.73 -0.49 -22.84
C GLY A 83 -23.78 -1.34 -22.15
N LEU A 84 -23.64 -2.67 -22.10
CA LEU A 84 -24.64 -3.54 -21.45
C LEU A 84 -24.78 -3.26 -19.94
N VAL A 85 -23.76 -2.67 -19.33
CA VAL A 85 -23.75 -2.28 -17.91
C VAL A 85 -24.06 -0.81 -17.69
N ASP A 86 -24.30 -0.04 -18.75
CA ASP A 86 -24.77 1.33 -18.60
C ASP A 86 -26.23 1.33 -18.12
N CYS A 87 -26.53 2.24 -17.18
CA CYS A 87 -27.86 2.35 -16.56
C CYS A 87 -28.88 2.94 -17.54
N VAL A 88 -30.04 2.30 -17.65
CA VAL A 88 -31.23 2.87 -18.33
C VAL A 88 -32.02 3.75 -17.36
N GLU A 89 -32.07 3.32 -16.10
CA GLU A 89 -32.70 3.96 -14.94
C GLU A 89 -31.76 3.78 -13.73
N ALA A 90 -31.96 4.54 -12.65
CA ALA A 90 -31.10 4.45 -11.47
C ALA A 90 -31.08 3.01 -10.91
N GLY A 91 -29.91 2.35 -11.00
CA GLY A 91 -29.71 0.99 -10.49
C GLY A 91 -30.16 -0.14 -11.41
N LYS A 92 -30.64 0.13 -12.63
CA LYS A 92 -31.05 -0.91 -13.59
C LYS A 92 -30.17 -0.88 -14.84
N GLN A 93 -29.28 -1.87 -14.95
CA GLN A 93 -28.36 -2.01 -16.07
C GLN A 93 -29.08 -2.66 -17.27
N LEU A 94 -28.66 -2.35 -18.50
CA LEU A 94 -29.25 -2.94 -19.71
C LEU A 94 -29.16 -4.46 -19.76
N LEU A 95 -28.15 -5.03 -19.12
CA LEU A 95 -27.98 -6.48 -18.97
C LEU A 95 -29.16 -7.12 -18.21
N ASP A 96 -29.82 -6.37 -17.32
CA ASP A 96 -30.97 -6.84 -16.55
C ASP A 96 -32.31 -6.68 -17.29
N ASP A 97 -32.30 -6.00 -18.43
CA ASP A 97 -33.51 -5.79 -19.21
C ASP A 97 -33.82 -7.03 -20.07
N GLU A 98 -34.85 -7.78 -19.64
CA GLU A 98 -35.34 -9.00 -20.29
C GLU A 98 -35.83 -8.80 -21.74
N LYS A 99 -36.09 -7.56 -22.17
CA LYS A 99 -36.48 -7.26 -23.57
C LYS A 99 -35.29 -6.84 -24.41
N VAL A 100 -34.31 -6.16 -23.81
CA VAL A 100 -33.18 -5.57 -24.52
C VAL A 100 -32.03 -6.57 -24.67
N PHE A 101 -31.62 -7.27 -23.61
CA PHE A 101 -30.50 -8.21 -23.69
C PHE A 101 -30.71 -9.33 -24.72
N PRO A 102 -31.90 -9.97 -24.86
CA PRO A 102 -32.12 -10.99 -25.89
C PRO A 102 -31.94 -10.51 -27.33
N ARG A 103 -32.12 -9.21 -27.60
CA ARG A 103 -31.85 -8.63 -28.93
C ARG A 103 -30.36 -8.54 -29.21
N VAL A 104 -29.56 -8.15 -28.21
CA VAL A 104 -28.10 -8.13 -28.30
C VAL A 104 -27.54 -9.56 -28.36
N SER A 105 -28.04 -10.46 -27.52
CA SER A 105 -27.69 -11.88 -27.47
C SER A 105 -27.82 -12.57 -28.83
N ARG A 106 -28.93 -12.34 -29.56
CA ARG A 106 -29.09 -12.85 -30.93
C ARG A 106 -28.01 -12.34 -31.89
N HIS A 107 -27.64 -11.07 -31.78
CA HIS A 107 -26.62 -10.48 -32.64
C HIS A 107 -25.21 -11.01 -32.33
N VAL A 108 -24.90 -11.23 -31.04
CA VAL A 108 -23.65 -11.84 -30.58
C VAL A 108 -23.56 -13.30 -31.04
N SER A 109 -24.63 -14.09 -30.84
CA SER A 109 -24.69 -15.49 -31.28
C SER A 109 -24.44 -15.60 -32.78
N ALA A 110 -25.13 -14.80 -33.60
CA ALA A 110 -24.96 -14.82 -35.05
C ALA A 110 -23.51 -14.56 -35.48
N HIS A 111 -22.80 -13.63 -34.83
CA HIS A 111 -21.38 -13.34 -35.12
C HIS A 111 -20.42 -14.45 -34.68
N ILE A 112 -20.76 -15.17 -33.60
CA ILE A 112 -20.01 -16.34 -33.16
C ILE A 112 -20.21 -17.48 -34.16
N ASP A 113 -21.46 -17.73 -34.55
CA ASP A 113 -21.84 -18.80 -35.48
C ASP A 113 -21.26 -18.57 -36.89
N SER A 114 -21.27 -17.32 -37.37
CA SER A 114 -20.67 -16.92 -38.65
C SER A 114 -19.14 -16.82 -38.63
N ARG A 115 -18.50 -16.96 -37.45
CA ARG A 115 -17.06 -16.73 -37.21
C ARG A 115 -16.57 -15.33 -37.59
N GLU A 116 -17.43 -14.32 -37.49
CA GLU A 116 -17.13 -12.92 -37.82
C GLU A 116 -16.76 -12.07 -36.59
N LEU A 117 -16.85 -12.64 -35.38
CA LEU A 117 -16.43 -11.99 -34.15
C LEU A 117 -14.93 -11.64 -34.21
N VAL A 118 -14.58 -10.40 -33.84
CA VAL A 118 -13.19 -9.94 -33.75
C VAL A 118 -12.80 -9.61 -32.30
N ARG A 119 -11.49 -9.60 -32.02
CA ARG A 119 -10.94 -9.29 -30.68
C ARG A 119 -11.57 -8.07 -30.02
N ARG A 120 -11.76 -6.96 -30.76
CA ARG A 120 -12.34 -5.72 -30.20
C ARG A 120 -13.80 -5.87 -29.76
N ASP A 121 -14.55 -6.73 -30.42
CA ASP A 121 -15.95 -6.99 -30.09
C ASP A 121 -16.01 -7.90 -28.86
N TRP A 122 -15.13 -8.91 -28.79
CA TRP A 122 -14.92 -9.74 -27.60
C TRP A 122 -14.48 -8.94 -26.38
N THR A 123 -13.50 -8.03 -26.52
CA THR A 123 -13.06 -7.16 -25.42
C THR A 123 -14.19 -6.25 -24.93
N ALA A 124 -15.07 -5.78 -25.81
CA ALA A 124 -16.24 -4.98 -25.40
C ALA A 124 -17.27 -5.81 -24.60
N LEU A 125 -17.43 -7.10 -24.92
CA LEU A 125 -18.24 -8.01 -24.10
C LEU A 125 -17.59 -8.25 -22.73
N CYS A 126 -16.27 -8.45 -22.67
CA CYS A 126 -15.53 -8.57 -21.42
C CYS A 126 -15.69 -7.34 -20.53
N PHE A 127 -15.63 -6.14 -21.11
CA PHE A 127 -15.84 -4.89 -20.38
C PHE A 127 -17.19 -4.88 -19.64
N SER A 128 -18.29 -5.24 -20.33
CA SER A 128 -19.60 -5.36 -19.69
C SER A 128 -19.70 -6.52 -18.71
N TYR A 129 -19.05 -7.65 -18.97
CA TYR A 129 -19.06 -8.78 -18.04
C TYR A 129 -18.39 -8.45 -16.70
N PHE A 130 -17.22 -7.84 -16.75
CA PHE A 130 -16.47 -7.44 -15.55
C PHE A 130 -17.05 -6.19 -14.89
N GLY A 131 -17.68 -5.29 -15.65
CA GLY A 131 -18.31 -4.07 -15.14
C GLY A 131 -19.74 -4.23 -14.63
N TYR A 132 -20.26 -5.45 -14.51
CA TYR A 132 -21.61 -5.67 -14.01
C TYR A 132 -21.69 -5.40 -12.51
N GLU A 133 -22.59 -4.51 -12.09
CA GLU A 133 -22.68 -3.96 -10.74
C GLU A 133 -23.82 -4.63 -9.95
N ALA A 134 -23.80 -5.96 -9.89
CA ALA A 134 -24.72 -6.74 -9.05
C ALA A 134 -24.01 -7.28 -7.81
N ILE A 135 -24.73 -7.36 -6.68
CA ILE A 135 -24.20 -7.95 -5.44
C ILE A 135 -23.92 -9.45 -5.62
N GLU A 136 -24.77 -10.14 -6.38
CA GLU A 136 -24.67 -11.59 -6.67
C GLU A 136 -24.84 -11.80 -8.18
N PRO A 137 -23.81 -11.50 -9.00
CA PRO A 137 -23.84 -11.60 -10.46
C PRO A 137 -24.32 -12.97 -10.97
N GLU A 138 -23.94 -14.03 -10.26
CA GLU A 138 -24.28 -15.41 -10.56
C GLU A 138 -25.78 -15.71 -10.48
N LYS A 139 -26.61 -14.86 -9.87
CA LYS A 139 -28.07 -15.03 -9.89
C LYS A 139 -28.71 -14.55 -11.20
N SER A 140 -28.01 -13.71 -11.97
CA SER A 140 -28.52 -13.18 -13.23
C SER A 140 -28.29 -14.16 -14.39
N GLN A 141 -29.39 -14.65 -14.98
CA GLN A 141 -29.32 -15.53 -16.16
C GLN A 141 -28.67 -14.82 -17.36
N ASN A 142 -28.95 -13.52 -17.55
CA ASN A 142 -28.38 -12.74 -18.64
C ASN A 142 -26.86 -12.59 -18.50
N TRP A 143 -26.38 -12.38 -17.27
CA TRP A 143 -24.94 -12.34 -16.98
C TRP A 143 -24.27 -13.70 -17.22
N GLN A 144 -24.88 -14.81 -16.80
CA GLN A 144 -24.37 -16.15 -17.09
C GLN A 144 -24.32 -16.44 -18.61
N GLN A 145 -25.32 -15.96 -19.35
CA GLN A 145 -25.37 -16.09 -20.81
C GLN A 145 -24.28 -15.23 -21.48
N LEU A 146 -24.03 -14.01 -20.99
CA LEU A 146 -22.92 -13.16 -21.45
C LEU A 146 -21.56 -13.86 -21.22
N ARG A 147 -21.36 -14.46 -20.04
CA ARG A 147 -20.16 -15.28 -19.74
C ARG A 147 -19.98 -16.42 -20.75
N THR A 148 -21.07 -17.09 -21.11
CA THR A 148 -21.07 -18.16 -22.12
C THR A 148 -20.64 -17.64 -23.49
N TYR A 149 -21.17 -16.49 -23.93
CA TYR A 149 -20.76 -15.88 -25.20
C TYR A 149 -19.31 -15.43 -25.23
N ILE A 150 -18.77 -14.95 -24.11
CA ILE A 150 -17.35 -14.58 -24.03
C ILE A 150 -16.46 -15.81 -24.20
N ARG A 151 -16.82 -16.93 -23.56
CA ARG A 151 -16.09 -18.19 -23.69
C ARG A 151 -16.16 -18.73 -25.13
N ASP A 152 -17.35 -18.78 -25.70
CA ASP A 152 -17.55 -19.36 -27.04
C ASP A 152 -16.98 -18.44 -28.13
N GLY A 153 -17.08 -17.12 -27.94
CA GLY A 153 -16.40 -16.13 -28.78
C GLY A 153 -14.89 -16.25 -28.72
N TYR A 154 -14.30 -16.53 -27.55
CA TYR A 154 -12.86 -16.78 -27.46
C TYR A 154 -12.45 -18.04 -28.23
N ARG A 155 -13.24 -19.12 -28.19
CA ARG A 155 -12.98 -20.35 -28.97
C ARG A 155 -12.92 -20.08 -30.47
N VAL A 156 -13.77 -19.19 -30.98
CA VAL A 156 -13.76 -18.76 -32.39
C VAL A 156 -12.53 -17.92 -32.73
N LEU A 157 -12.12 -17.03 -31.81
CA LEU A 157 -10.96 -16.15 -32.00
C LEU A 157 -9.62 -16.87 -31.85
N ARG A 158 -9.58 -17.93 -31.05
CA ARG A 158 -8.37 -18.65 -30.70
C ARG A 158 -7.85 -19.43 -31.91
N ASN A 159 -6.68 -19.05 -32.39
CA ASN A 159 -5.96 -19.78 -33.43
C ASN A 159 -4.68 -20.43 -32.85
N PRO A 160 -4.63 -21.76 -32.69
CA PRO A 160 -3.45 -22.46 -32.16
C PRO A 160 -2.16 -22.20 -32.96
N GLU A 161 -2.27 -22.02 -34.29
CA GLU A 161 -1.13 -21.80 -35.17
C GLU A 161 -0.58 -20.37 -35.10
N LYS A 162 -1.38 -19.41 -34.59
CA LYS A 162 -1.06 -17.98 -34.53
C LYS A 162 -1.37 -17.40 -33.16
N LEU A 163 -0.81 -18.05 -32.14
CA LEU A 163 -1.12 -17.74 -30.75
C LEU A 163 -0.46 -16.43 -30.30
N LYS A 164 -1.29 -15.40 -30.10
CA LYS A 164 -0.86 -14.06 -29.68
C LYS A 164 -0.65 -13.96 -28.17
N ALA A 165 0.08 -12.95 -27.70
CA ALA A 165 0.36 -12.78 -26.26
C ALA A 165 -0.91 -12.73 -25.41
N TRP A 166 -1.91 -11.94 -25.82
CA TRP A 166 -3.19 -11.87 -25.10
C TRP A 166 -3.96 -13.20 -25.04
N MET A 167 -3.82 -14.05 -26.07
CA MET A 167 -4.43 -15.38 -26.07
C MET A 167 -3.77 -16.29 -25.03
N ARG A 168 -2.44 -16.17 -24.82
CA ARG A 168 -1.76 -16.90 -23.74
C ARG A 168 -2.31 -16.53 -22.37
N VAL A 169 -2.52 -15.23 -22.12
CA VAL A 169 -3.07 -14.77 -20.84
C VAL A 169 -4.51 -15.25 -20.63
N VAL A 170 -5.33 -15.22 -21.68
CA VAL A 170 -6.70 -15.78 -21.60
C VAL A 170 -6.68 -17.29 -21.40
N ASP A 171 -5.76 -18.01 -22.06
CA ASP A 171 -5.55 -19.45 -21.86
C ASP A 171 -5.04 -19.79 -20.45
N GLU A 172 -4.20 -18.94 -19.87
CA GLU A 172 -3.70 -19.07 -18.51
C GLU A 172 -4.79 -18.81 -17.47
N HIS A 173 -5.68 -17.82 -17.73
CA HIS A 173 -6.73 -17.38 -16.81
C HIS A 173 -8.15 -17.74 -17.28
N GLN A 174 -8.33 -18.92 -17.88
CA GLN A 174 -9.65 -19.37 -18.36
C GLN A 174 -10.71 -19.43 -17.25
N GLU A 175 -10.31 -19.58 -15.99
CA GLU A 175 -11.20 -19.61 -14.83
C GLU A 175 -12.04 -18.32 -14.68
N LEU A 176 -11.54 -17.19 -15.17
CA LEU A 176 -12.23 -15.89 -15.05
C LEU A 176 -13.57 -15.86 -15.81
N PHE A 177 -13.73 -16.76 -16.77
CA PHE A 177 -14.92 -16.90 -17.61
C PHE A 177 -15.74 -18.14 -17.23
N GLN A 178 -15.58 -18.63 -16.00
CA GLN A 178 -16.28 -19.81 -15.45
C GLN A 178 -17.05 -19.47 -14.16
N SER A 179 -17.67 -20.46 -13.53
CA SER A 179 -18.35 -20.31 -12.22
C SER A 179 -17.37 -19.99 -11.10
N GLU A 180 -16.17 -20.56 -11.16
CA GLU A 180 -15.13 -20.44 -10.12
C GLU A 180 -14.24 -19.18 -10.31
N ALA A 181 -14.73 -18.18 -11.04
CA ALA A 181 -13.96 -16.98 -11.35
C ALA A 181 -13.47 -16.30 -10.07
N GLY A 182 -12.18 -15.95 -10.04
CA GLY A 182 -11.54 -15.30 -8.89
C GLY A 182 -11.10 -16.25 -7.77
N LEU A 183 -11.55 -17.52 -7.73
CA LEU A 183 -11.17 -18.44 -6.64
C LEU A 183 -9.68 -18.80 -6.67
N ARG A 184 -9.19 -19.30 -7.81
CA ARG A 184 -7.78 -19.66 -7.99
C ARG A 184 -6.87 -18.44 -7.83
N LEU A 185 -7.27 -17.33 -8.44
CA LEU A 185 -6.50 -16.08 -8.39
C LEU A 185 -6.44 -15.52 -6.97
N GLY A 186 -7.55 -15.56 -6.21
CA GLY A 186 -7.56 -15.19 -4.79
C GLY A 186 -6.67 -16.09 -3.93
N GLN A 187 -6.63 -17.39 -4.21
CA GLN A 187 -5.70 -18.32 -3.55
C GLN A 187 -4.23 -17.95 -3.84
N GLN A 188 -3.90 -17.69 -5.10
CA GLN A 188 -2.55 -17.31 -5.53
C GLN A 188 -2.10 -15.97 -4.92
N ILE A 189 -3.00 -15.00 -4.84
CA ILE A 189 -2.73 -13.70 -4.20
C ILE A 189 -2.51 -13.89 -2.70
N PHE A 190 -3.36 -14.68 -2.04
CA PHE A 190 -3.20 -15.01 -0.63
C PHE A 190 -1.84 -15.67 -0.37
N GLU A 191 -1.45 -16.65 -1.19
CA GLU A 191 -0.15 -17.35 -1.11
C GLU A 191 1.04 -16.45 -1.47
N GLY A 192 0.80 -15.30 -2.10
CA GLY A 192 1.84 -14.38 -2.56
C GLY A 192 2.54 -14.84 -3.84
N THR A 193 1.99 -15.82 -4.57
CA THR A 193 2.56 -16.30 -5.84
C THR A 193 2.27 -15.35 -7.00
N VAL A 194 1.21 -14.55 -6.89
CA VAL A 194 0.84 -13.51 -7.86
C VAL A 194 0.70 -12.18 -7.10
N THR A 195 1.47 -11.19 -7.54
CA THR A 195 1.48 -9.84 -6.94
C THR A 195 1.21 -8.74 -7.95
N ASP A 196 1.45 -8.98 -9.24
CA ASP A 196 1.14 -8.06 -10.33
C ASP A 196 -0.04 -8.57 -11.16
N LEU A 197 -1.11 -7.79 -11.19
CA LEU A 197 -2.35 -8.06 -11.92
C LEU A 197 -2.55 -7.10 -13.10
N THR A 198 -1.56 -6.24 -13.38
CA THR A 198 -1.65 -5.19 -14.39
C THR A 198 -1.93 -5.79 -15.77
N GLN A 199 -1.30 -6.92 -16.11
CA GLN A 199 -1.53 -7.59 -17.39
C GLN A 199 -2.99 -8.05 -17.54
N LEU A 200 -3.59 -8.57 -16.45
CA LEU A 200 -4.98 -9.01 -16.43
C LEU A 200 -5.95 -7.83 -16.62
N GLN A 201 -5.73 -6.76 -15.84
CA GLN A 201 -6.52 -5.52 -15.92
C GLN A 201 -6.50 -4.93 -17.33
N THR A 202 -5.32 -4.90 -17.93
CA THR A 202 -5.08 -4.29 -19.23
C THR A 202 -5.68 -5.08 -20.39
N LEU A 203 -5.57 -6.42 -20.35
CA LEU A 203 -6.01 -7.29 -21.44
C LEU A 203 -7.51 -7.52 -21.47
N ALA A 204 -8.13 -7.64 -20.30
CA ALA A 204 -9.57 -7.87 -20.16
C ALA A 204 -10.38 -6.59 -19.89
N GLN A 205 -9.72 -5.43 -19.79
CA GLN A 205 -10.32 -4.14 -19.40
C GLN A 205 -11.16 -4.27 -18.12
N ILE A 206 -10.63 -4.99 -17.12
CA ILE A 206 -11.35 -5.25 -15.87
C ILE A 206 -11.43 -3.92 -15.10
N PRO A 207 -12.64 -3.37 -14.86
CA PRO A 207 -12.76 -2.12 -14.12
C PRO A 207 -12.25 -2.27 -12.68
N THR A 208 -11.79 -1.17 -12.08
CA THR A 208 -11.30 -1.16 -10.69
C THR A 208 -12.38 -1.58 -9.67
N GLU A 209 -13.65 -1.33 -9.99
CA GLU A 209 -14.83 -1.70 -9.19
C GLU A 209 -15.49 -3.01 -9.67
N SER A 210 -14.79 -3.84 -10.44
CA SER A 210 -15.33 -5.11 -10.92
C SER A 210 -15.71 -6.06 -9.78
N TRP A 211 -16.84 -6.77 -9.93
CA TRP A 211 -17.24 -7.87 -9.05
C TRP A 211 -16.15 -8.93 -8.86
N LEU A 212 -15.26 -9.10 -9.84
CA LEU A 212 -14.14 -10.05 -9.76
C LEU A 212 -13.22 -9.73 -8.59
N TRP A 213 -12.94 -8.44 -8.35
CA TRP A 213 -12.06 -8.04 -7.25
C TRP A 213 -12.70 -8.29 -5.89
N HIS A 214 -14.00 -8.05 -5.77
CA HIS A 214 -14.76 -8.42 -4.57
C HIS A 214 -14.66 -9.92 -4.29
N GLN A 215 -14.79 -10.77 -5.31
CA GLN A 215 -14.68 -12.22 -5.14
C GLN A 215 -13.26 -12.66 -4.75
N ILE A 216 -12.24 -12.08 -5.38
CA ILE A 216 -10.83 -12.33 -5.03
C ILE A 216 -10.55 -11.96 -3.56
N VAL A 217 -11.00 -10.79 -3.13
CA VAL A 217 -10.78 -10.32 -1.76
C VAL A 217 -11.58 -11.15 -0.76
N ALA A 218 -12.80 -11.55 -1.08
CA ALA A 218 -13.60 -12.45 -0.25
C ALA A 218 -12.88 -13.79 -0.02
N VAL A 219 -12.20 -14.34 -1.04
CA VAL A 219 -11.35 -15.53 -0.89
C VAL A 219 -10.18 -15.25 0.05
N VAL A 220 -9.46 -14.14 -0.13
CA VAL A 220 -8.34 -13.75 0.75
C VAL A 220 -8.81 -13.61 2.20
N GLN A 221 -9.92 -12.91 2.45
CA GLN A 221 -10.48 -12.73 3.78
C GLN A 221 -10.86 -14.07 4.42
N LYS A 222 -11.54 -14.95 3.66
CA LYS A 222 -11.89 -16.29 4.12
C LYS A 222 -10.64 -17.07 4.52
N ARG A 223 -9.58 -17.03 3.69
CA ARG A 223 -8.32 -17.70 4.01
C ARG A 223 -7.62 -17.13 5.23
N ILE A 224 -7.64 -15.81 5.43
CA ILE A 224 -7.10 -15.18 6.65
C ILE A 224 -7.86 -15.68 7.89
N ALA A 225 -9.19 -15.75 7.82
CA ALA A 225 -10.02 -16.24 8.92
C ALA A 225 -9.77 -17.71 9.25
N GLU A 226 -9.51 -18.54 8.25
CA GLU A 226 -9.24 -19.99 8.39
C GLU A 226 -7.81 -20.32 8.87
N LEU A 227 -6.86 -19.39 8.85
CA LEU A 227 -5.49 -19.68 9.30
C LEU A 227 -5.44 -19.99 10.79
N ASP A 228 -4.69 -21.02 11.17
CA ASP A 228 -4.29 -21.25 12.56
C ASP A 228 -3.38 -20.13 13.07
N GLU A 229 -3.28 -20.00 14.39
CA GLU A 229 -2.61 -18.86 15.05
C GLU A 229 -1.13 -18.74 14.64
N ALA A 230 -0.35 -19.82 14.73
CA ALA A 230 1.07 -19.78 14.40
C ALA A 230 1.34 -19.44 12.91
N PRO A 231 0.68 -20.10 11.93
CA PRO A 231 0.79 -19.71 10.52
C PRO A 231 0.33 -18.27 10.25
N PHE A 232 -0.75 -17.81 10.89
CA PHE A 232 -1.24 -16.44 10.75
C PHE A 232 -0.20 -15.42 11.21
N LEU A 233 0.34 -15.58 12.41
CA LEU A 233 1.35 -14.66 12.96
C LEU A 233 2.61 -14.63 12.11
N ALA A 234 3.06 -15.78 11.59
CA ALA A 234 4.22 -15.85 10.71
C ALA A 234 4.00 -15.13 9.36
N ARG A 235 2.77 -15.18 8.82
CA ARG A 235 2.42 -14.58 7.53
C ARG A 235 1.90 -13.16 7.61
N LEU A 236 1.67 -12.62 8.81
CA LEU A 236 1.11 -11.30 9.02
C LEU A 236 1.80 -10.19 8.19
N PRO A 237 3.15 -10.09 8.12
CA PRO A 237 3.79 -9.07 7.28
C PRO A 237 3.46 -9.21 5.79
N ALA A 238 3.41 -10.44 5.27
CA ALA A 238 3.08 -10.70 3.86
C ALA A 238 1.60 -10.38 3.58
N LEU A 239 0.70 -10.71 4.50
CA LEU A 239 -0.73 -10.38 4.38
C LEU A 239 -0.96 -8.87 4.36
N LEU A 240 -0.23 -8.11 5.18
CA LEU A 240 -0.30 -6.64 5.15
C LEU A 240 0.28 -6.05 3.85
N ALA A 241 1.29 -6.68 3.25
CA ALA A 241 1.78 -6.25 1.93
C ALA A 241 0.70 -6.39 0.84
N LEU A 242 -0.23 -7.35 0.97
CA LEU A 242 -1.34 -7.50 0.02
C LEU A 242 -2.27 -6.27 -0.02
N MET A 243 -2.30 -5.44 1.02
CA MET A 243 -3.11 -4.21 1.03
C MET A 243 -2.65 -3.19 -0.01
N THR A 244 -1.42 -3.33 -0.53
CA THR A 244 -0.91 -2.49 -1.63
C THR A 244 -1.38 -2.97 -3.01
N ILE A 245 -1.95 -4.18 -3.07
CA ILE A 245 -2.46 -4.79 -4.29
C ILE A 245 -3.87 -4.24 -4.52
N ASN A 246 -3.97 -3.20 -5.35
CA ASN A 246 -5.21 -2.60 -5.86
C ASN A 246 -5.96 -1.64 -4.89
N ASN A 247 -7.19 -1.29 -5.30
CA ASN A 247 -8.08 -0.26 -4.76
C ASN A 247 -8.15 -0.18 -3.22
N ARG A 248 -8.31 1.03 -2.68
CA ARG A 248 -8.37 1.35 -1.24
C ARG A 248 -9.41 0.50 -0.48
N ARG A 249 -10.55 0.22 -1.11
CA ARG A 249 -11.62 -0.60 -0.51
C ARG A 249 -11.13 -2.00 -0.13
N HIS A 250 -10.30 -2.62 -0.97
CA HIS A 250 -9.74 -3.94 -0.70
C HIS A 250 -8.72 -3.91 0.44
N SER A 251 -7.94 -2.82 0.54
CA SER A 251 -7.05 -2.60 1.69
C SER A 251 -7.83 -2.58 3.00
N ASP A 252 -8.98 -1.89 3.04
CA ASP A 252 -9.86 -1.85 4.22
C ASP A 252 -10.35 -3.26 4.60
N GLU A 253 -10.79 -4.05 3.61
CA GLU A 253 -11.31 -5.41 3.80
C GLU A 253 -10.25 -6.40 4.31
N ILE A 254 -9.03 -6.35 3.77
CA ILE A 254 -7.90 -7.18 4.22
C ILE A 254 -7.44 -6.77 5.62
N MET A 255 -7.33 -5.46 5.88
CA MET A 255 -6.95 -4.95 7.20
C MET A 255 -7.94 -5.38 8.29
N ALA A 256 -9.24 -5.28 8.01
CA ALA A 256 -10.29 -5.72 8.92
C ALA A 256 -10.21 -7.22 9.21
N ALA A 257 -9.96 -8.06 8.20
CA ALA A 257 -9.78 -9.50 8.37
C ALA A 257 -8.55 -9.82 9.24
N CYS A 258 -7.41 -9.16 9.00
CA CYS A 258 -6.19 -9.35 9.80
C CYS A 258 -6.40 -8.96 11.28
N LEU A 259 -7.02 -7.81 11.56
CA LEU A 259 -7.30 -7.38 12.92
C LEU A 259 -8.27 -8.30 13.64
N THR A 260 -9.33 -8.70 12.96
CA THR A 260 -10.33 -9.64 13.49
C THR A 260 -9.70 -11.00 13.78
N ARG A 261 -8.84 -11.50 12.88
CA ARG A 261 -8.11 -12.74 13.11
C ARG A 261 -7.13 -12.64 14.27
N TYR A 262 -6.40 -11.52 14.40
CA TYR A 262 -5.47 -11.29 15.52
C TYR A 262 -6.19 -11.19 16.86
N HIS A 263 -7.37 -10.56 16.90
CA HIS A 263 -8.21 -10.51 18.10
C HIS A 263 -8.60 -11.92 18.61
N GLY A 264 -8.76 -12.89 17.71
CA GLY A 264 -9.00 -14.29 18.07
C GLY A 264 -7.78 -15.07 18.57
N CYS A 265 -6.56 -14.50 18.51
CA CYS A 265 -5.35 -15.18 18.97
C CYS A 265 -5.21 -15.16 20.50
N SER A 266 -4.53 -16.16 21.06
CA SER A 266 -4.18 -16.21 22.48
C SER A 266 -3.32 -15.00 22.92
N CYS A 267 -2.51 -14.48 22.00
CA CYS A 267 -1.64 -13.33 22.23
C CYS A 267 -2.27 -11.97 21.93
N HIS A 268 -3.58 -11.87 21.69
CA HIS A 268 -4.25 -10.64 21.25
C HIS A 268 -4.01 -9.43 22.17
N VAL A 269 -3.73 -9.66 23.46
CA VAL A 269 -3.42 -8.57 24.41
C VAL A 269 -2.06 -7.89 24.10
N GLN A 270 -1.16 -8.57 23.38
CA GLN A 270 0.14 -8.03 23.01
C GLN A 270 0.02 -7.09 21.81
N PRO A 271 0.51 -5.83 21.91
CA PRO A 271 0.50 -4.89 20.80
C PRO A 271 1.30 -5.38 19.60
N GLN A 272 0.74 -5.23 18.40
CA GLN A 272 1.43 -5.48 17.13
C GLN A 272 1.69 -4.17 16.39
N ALA A 273 2.96 -3.74 16.37
CA ALA A 273 3.35 -2.47 15.78
C ALA A 273 2.91 -2.33 14.30
N ASN A 274 3.05 -3.39 13.51
CA ASN A 274 2.69 -3.35 12.08
C ASN A 274 1.18 -3.20 11.85
N LEU A 275 0.35 -3.83 12.70
CA LEU A 275 -1.11 -3.68 12.63
C LEU A 275 -1.56 -2.29 13.09
N ILE A 276 -0.95 -1.77 14.16
CA ILE A 276 -1.22 -0.40 14.61
C ILE A 276 -0.88 0.59 13.50
N GLN A 277 0.34 0.52 12.97
CA GLN A 277 0.83 1.45 11.95
C GLN A 277 -0.04 1.41 10.69
N ALA A 278 -0.29 0.22 10.14
CA ALA A 278 -1.13 0.06 8.96
C ALA A 278 -2.55 0.60 9.18
N GLY A 279 -3.16 0.29 10.33
CA GLY A 279 -4.50 0.79 10.66
C GLY A 279 -4.54 2.31 10.80
N LEU A 280 -3.53 2.91 11.46
CA LEU A 280 -3.43 4.36 11.57
C LEU A 280 -3.25 5.04 10.20
N GLU A 281 -2.48 4.45 9.30
CA GLU A 281 -2.26 4.98 7.94
C GLU A 281 -3.54 4.94 7.10
N ILE A 282 -4.31 3.86 7.17
CA ILE A 282 -5.51 3.69 6.33
C ILE A 282 -6.72 4.40 6.94
N TRP A 283 -6.93 4.27 8.26
CA TRP A 283 -8.15 4.67 8.96
C TRP A 283 -7.99 5.85 9.92
N GLY A 284 -6.77 6.27 10.22
CA GLY A 284 -6.50 7.33 11.20
C GLY A 284 -6.65 6.83 12.64
N ASN A 285 -6.95 7.73 13.59
CA ASN A 285 -6.94 7.40 15.02
C ASN A 285 -8.22 6.63 15.47
N PRO A 286 -8.11 5.40 16.02
CA PRO A 286 -9.26 4.60 16.48
C PRO A 286 -9.97 5.17 17.70
N GLN A 287 -9.34 6.09 18.43
CA GLN A 287 -9.90 6.68 19.65
C GLN A 287 -10.72 7.95 19.37
N LEU A 288 -10.85 8.38 18.10
CA LEU A 288 -11.71 9.51 17.74
C LEU A 288 -13.16 9.23 18.15
N LYS A 289 -13.79 10.23 18.78
CA LYS A 289 -15.19 10.15 19.21
C LYS A 289 -16.18 10.52 18.12
N SER A 290 -15.71 11.09 17.01
CA SER A 290 -16.58 11.49 15.90
C SER A 290 -17.14 10.27 15.16
N ASP A 291 -18.29 10.46 14.52
CA ASP A 291 -18.87 9.47 13.59
C ASP A 291 -17.97 9.19 12.37
N GLN A 292 -16.94 10.04 12.19
CA GLN A 292 -15.88 9.86 11.20
C GLN A 292 -14.83 8.82 11.63
N ASN A 293 -14.98 8.18 12.79
CA ASN A 293 -14.11 7.08 13.21
C ASN A 293 -14.26 5.88 12.28
N ARG A 294 -13.35 5.78 11.30
CA ARG A 294 -13.34 4.74 10.26
C ARG A 294 -13.21 3.33 10.82
N TRP A 295 -12.59 3.15 11.97
CA TRP A 295 -12.41 1.83 12.58
C TRP A 295 -13.75 1.17 12.89
N ARG A 296 -14.73 1.94 13.40
CA ARG A 296 -16.06 1.43 13.76
C ARG A 296 -16.89 1.01 12.55
N HIS A 297 -16.53 1.47 11.35
CA HIS A 297 -17.17 1.09 10.08
C HIS A 297 -16.59 -0.20 9.49
N HIS A 298 -15.36 -0.57 9.86
CA HIS A 298 -14.64 -1.70 9.26
C HIS A 298 -14.45 -2.88 10.21
N VAL A 299 -14.41 -2.67 11.52
CA VAL A 299 -14.23 -3.76 12.52
C VAL A 299 -15.24 -3.66 13.66
N ALA A 300 -15.56 -4.82 14.25
CA ALA A 300 -16.44 -4.89 15.42
C ALA A 300 -15.83 -4.14 16.62
N LYS A 301 -16.70 -3.63 17.52
CA LYS A 301 -16.30 -2.86 18.70
C LYS A 301 -15.16 -3.51 19.52
N PRO A 302 -15.19 -4.83 19.86
CA PRO A 302 -14.11 -5.45 20.62
C PRO A 302 -12.73 -5.40 19.94
N VAL A 303 -12.70 -5.50 18.61
CA VAL A 303 -11.46 -5.42 17.81
C VAL A 303 -10.92 -3.99 17.84
N CYS A 304 -11.79 -2.99 17.71
CA CYS A 304 -11.41 -1.58 17.84
C CYS A 304 -10.91 -1.26 19.27
N ASP A 305 -11.59 -1.77 20.30
CA ASP A 305 -11.24 -1.59 21.70
C ASP A 305 -9.86 -2.21 22.02
N MET A 306 -9.55 -3.39 21.46
CA MET A 306 -8.24 -4.03 21.59
C MET A 306 -7.10 -3.12 21.08
N VAL A 307 -7.27 -2.53 19.90
CA VAL A 307 -6.26 -1.60 19.35
C VAL A 307 -6.20 -0.32 20.18
N GLY A 308 -7.35 0.20 20.62
CA GLY A 308 -7.42 1.33 21.55
C GLY A 308 -6.65 1.07 22.85
N ALA A 309 -6.77 -0.13 23.41
CA ALA A 309 -6.04 -0.54 24.61
C ALA A 309 -4.52 -0.63 24.36
N TRP A 310 -4.08 -1.16 23.22
CA TRP A 310 -2.65 -1.16 22.85
C TRP A 310 -2.08 0.25 22.77
N LEU A 311 -2.84 1.16 22.18
CA LEU A 311 -2.46 2.57 22.04
C LEU A 311 -2.44 3.26 23.40
N ALA A 312 -3.42 3.03 24.26
CA ALA A 312 -3.42 3.54 25.63
C ALA A 312 -2.19 3.08 26.41
N LYS A 313 -1.86 1.78 26.31
CA LYS A 313 -0.66 1.20 26.90
C LYS A 313 0.63 1.87 26.38
N GLN A 314 0.76 2.07 25.07
CA GLN A 314 1.90 2.76 24.47
C GLN A 314 1.99 4.22 24.90
N ASP A 315 0.87 4.95 24.91
CA ASP A 315 0.82 6.34 25.32
C ASP A 315 1.26 6.52 26.77
N LEU A 316 0.75 5.70 27.70
CA LEU A 316 1.16 5.72 29.10
C LEU A 316 2.67 5.45 29.24
N GLN A 317 3.17 4.46 28.51
CA GLN A 317 4.60 4.12 28.52
C GLN A 317 5.47 5.29 28.03
N HIS A 318 5.13 5.88 26.88
CA HIS A 318 5.85 7.04 26.35
C HIS A 318 5.75 8.23 27.31
N PHE A 319 4.57 8.50 27.84
CA PHE A 319 4.36 9.63 28.73
C PHE A 319 5.22 9.54 30.00
N PHE A 320 5.18 8.42 30.72
CA PHE A 320 5.89 8.29 32.00
C PHE A 320 7.39 7.98 31.85
N SER A 321 7.82 7.43 30.71
CA SER A 321 9.22 7.05 30.49
C SER A 321 10.01 8.09 29.71
N LEU A 322 9.43 8.63 28.63
CA LEU A 322 10.09 9.56 27.70
C LEU A 322 9.80 11.03 28.04
N LEU A 323 8.58 11.36 28.47
CA LEU A 323 8.13 12.76 28.65
C LEU A 323 8.27 13.30 30.08
N LYS A 324 9.09 12.64 30.92
CA LYS A 324 9.26 12.90 32.36
C LYS A 324 10.06 14.16 32.74
N GLY A 325 10.63 14.88 31.77
CA GLY A 325 11.56 16.00 32.05
C GLY A 325 12.88 15.52 32.67
N GLU A 326 13.50 16.32 33.55
CA GLU A 326 14.76 15.98 34.24
C GLU A 326 14.60 14.93 35.38
N GLY A 327 13.38 14.42 35.61
CA GLY A 327 13.09 13.48 36.69
C GLY A 327 13.43 12.01 36.41
N GLU A 328 13.44 11.19 37.46
CA GLU A 328 13.40 9.72 37.32
C GLU A 328 12.04 9.26 36.76
N VAL A 329 12.01 8.06 36.17
CA VAL A 329 10.76 7.48 35.63
C VAL A 329 9.76 7.33 36.78
N ASP A 330 8.55 7.88 36.63
CA ASP A 330 7.50 7.71 37.63
C ASP A 330 6.83 6.35 37.49
N GLN A 331 7.60 5.35 37.90
CA GLN A 331 7.28 3.94 37.88
C GLN A 331 5.96 3.64 38.62
N ALA A 332 5.66 4.35 39.70
CA ALA A 332 4.45 4.12 40.49
C ALA A 332 3.18 4.60 39.76
N ARG A 333 3.23 5.78 39.12
CA ARG A 333 2.10 6.26 38.32
C ARG A 333 1.88 5.43 37.07
N LEU A 334 2.95 5.04 36.37
CA LEU A 334 2.87 4.15 35.22
C LEU A 334 2.23 2.80 35.60
N PHE A 335 2.75 2.14 36.64
CA PHE A 335 2.21 0.88 37.14
C PHE A 335 0.71 0.98 37.44
N TYR A 336 0.32 2.04 38.14
CA TYR A 336 -1.06 2.27 38.55
C TYR A 336 -2.00 2.40 37.34
N TRP A 337 -1.70 3.31 36.40
CA TRP A 337 -2.58 3.57 35.25
C TRP A 337 -2.66 2.39 34.27
N LEU A 338 -1.60 1.57 34.15
CA LEU A 338 -1.64 0.35 33.34
C LEU A 338 -2.69 -0.67 33.79
N ARG A 339 -3.15 -0.62 35.06
CA ARG A 339 -4.27 -1.45 35.57
C ARG A 339 -5.61 -1.14 34.90
N PHE A 340 -5.73 0.05 34.31
CA PHE A 340 -6.97 0.55 33.70
C PHE A 340 -6.85 0.75 32.18
N ALA A 341 -5.68 0.52 31.58
CA ALA A 341 -5.43 0.84 30.17
C ALA A 341 -6.39 0.13 29.19
N ASP A 342 -6.83 -1.09 29.51
CA ASP A 342 -7.79 -1.83 28.69
C ASP A 342 -9.22 -1.25 28.73
N GLN A 343 -9.49 -0.33 29.65
CA GLN A 343 -10.76 0.38 29.79
C GLN A 343 -10.69 1.81 29.24
N MET A 344 -9.52 2.24 28.78
CA MET A 344 -9.32 3.58 28.25
C MET A 344 -9.87 3.69 26.83
N SER A 345 -11.04 4.30 26.69
CA SER A 345 -11.64 4.56 25.37
C SER A 345 -10.90 5.66 24.60
N TYR A 346 -10.13 6.48 25.31
CA TYR A 346 -9.38 7.60 24.75
C TYR A 346 -8.09 7.83 25.53
N THR A 347 -7.00 8.04 24.79
CA THR A 347 -5.74 8.56 25.32
C THR A 347 -5.18 9.59 24.36
N ARG A 348 -4.65 10.69 24.90
CA ARG A 348 -3.97 11.71 24.12
C ARG A 348 -2.85 12.34 24.92
N ILE A 349 -1.65 12.32 24.36
CA ILE A 349 -0.51 13.06 24.88
C ILE A 349 -0.56 14.48 24.35
N VAL A 350 -0.47 15.45 25.25
CA VAL A 350 -0.37 16.88 24.96
C VAL A 350 1.05 17.32 25.31
N MET A 351 1.84 17.64 24.29
CA MET A 351 3.28 17.88 24.41
C MET A 351 3.61 19.34 24.71
N GLY A 352 4.53 19.56 25.63
CA GLY A 352 5.21 20.84 25.79
C GLY A 352 6.19 21.14 24.67
N ARG A 353 6.66 22.39 24.64
CA ARG A 353 7.56 22.91 23.61
C ARG A 353 8.88 22.14 23.53
N ASP A 354 9.43 21.67 24.66
CA ASP A 354 10.69 20.93 24.66
C ASP A 354 10.53 19.58 23.97
N ALA A 355 9.48 18.82 24.30
CA ALA A 355 9.20 17.54 23.66
C ALA A 355 8.86 17.67 22.16
N GLN A 356 8.17 18.75 21.77
CA GLN A 356 7.88 19.06 20.37
C GLN A 356 9.14 19.32 19.55
N LEU A 357 10.09 20.08 20.10
CA LEU A 357 11.27 20.55 19.39
C LEU A 357 12.48 19.62 19.55
N ASN A 358 12.45 18.67 20.48
CA ASN A 358 13.56 17.75 20.72
C ASN A 358 13.88 16.93 19.46
N ARG A 359 15.13 16.97 19.01
CA ARG A 359 15.63 16.28 17.81
C ARG A 359 16.27 14.92 18.09
N ASP A 360 16.29 14.48 19.33
CA ASP A 360 16.74 13.15 19.73
C ASP A 360 15.92 12.08 18.99
N GLY A 361 16.61 11.02 18.55
CA GLY A 361 16.02 10.00 17.70
C GLY A 361 14.77 9.35 18.30
N GLU A 362 14.70 9.19 19.64
CA GLU A 362 13.51 8.65 20.31
C GLU A 362 12.31 9.61 20.24
N PHE A 363 12.52 10.92 20.42
CA PHE A 363 11.46 11.92 20.30
C PHE A 363 10.97 12.07 18.86
N VAL A 364 11.88 12.01 17.88
CA VAL A 364 11.51 12.01 16.45
C VAL A 364 10.64 10.81 16.14
N ARG A 365 11.08 9.59 16.51
CA ARG A 365 10.30 8.35 16.30
C ARG A 365 8.96 8.39 17.01
N PHE A 366 8.93 8.85 18.26
CA PHE A 366 7.70 8.99 19.04
C PHE A 366 6.68 9.88 18.32
N ARG A 367 7.11 11.04 17.82
CA ARG A 367 6.23 11.96 17.07
C ARG A 367 5.76 11.38 15.74
N ASP A 368 6.65 10.70 15.01
CA ASP A 368 6.30 10.10 13.72
C ASP A 368 5.28 8.96 13.89
N GLN A 369 5.47 8.10 14.90
CA GLN A 369 4.57 6.98 15.21
C GLN A 369 3.21 7.43 15.76
N ASN A 370 3.14 8.61 16.38
CA ASN A 370 1.92 9.16 16.96
C ASN A 370 1.36 10.36 16.17
N LYS A 371 1.74 10.49 14.90
CA LYS A 371 1.28 11.59 14.05
C LYS A 371 -0.24 11.62 13.99
N GLY A 372 -0.83 12.81 14.23
CA GLY A 372 -2.28 13.00 14.29
C GLY A 372 -2.95 12.53 15.59
N ARG A 373 -2.20 11.98 16.55
CA ARG A 373 -2.68 11.61 17.89
C ARG A 373 -2.19 12.54 19.00
N LEU A 374 -1.21 13.40 18.73
CA LEU A 374 -0.61 14.31 19.71
C LEU A 374 -1.32 15.67 19.71
N GLY A 375 -1.35 16.33 20.87
CA GLY A 375 -1.77 17.73 21.01
C GLY A 375 -0.61 18.62 21.46
N ASP A 376 -0.81 19.93 21.34
CA ASP A 376 0.18 20.94 21.73
C ASP A 376 -0.21 21.60 23.06
N LEU A 377 0.72 21.65 24.01
CA LEU A 377 0.51 22.30 25.31
C LEU A 377 1.00 23.75 25.27
N SER A 378 0.16 24.65 25.75
CA SER A 378 0.47 26.06 25.95
C SER A 378 0.23 26.51 27.38
N GLY A 379 0.77 27.67 27.78
CA GLY A 379 0.50 28.26 29.10
C GLY A 379 1.20 27.60 30.29
N GLY A 380 2.13 26.68 30.05
CA GLY A 380 2.98 26.04 31.04
C GLY A 380 4.47 26.28 30.79
N SER A 381 5.31 25.62 31.60
CA SER A 381 6.74 25.49 31.32
C SER A 381 6.96 24.71 30.01
N PRO A 382 8.01 25.01 29.22
CA PRO A 382 8.34 24.24 28.01
C PRO A 382 8.47 22.73 28.23
N ALA A 383 8.86 22.30 29.44
CA ALA A 383 9.01 20.90 29.84
C ALA A 383 7.71 20.25 30.35
N ASP A 384 6.63 21.01 30.54
CA ASP A 384 5.34 20.46 30.94
C ASP A 384 4.75 19.61 29.81
N ASN A 385 4.30 18.41 30.15
CA ASN A 385 3.50 17.56 29.27
C ASN A 385 2.27 17.11 30.04
N ALA A 386 1.21 16.77 29.32
CA ALA A 386 0.03 16.15 29.89
C ALA A 386 -0.38 14.89 29.13
N VAL A 387 -1.06 13.98 29.80
CA VAL A 387 -1.79 12.89 29.16
C VAL A 387 -3.24 12.96 29.62
N ILE A 388 -4.14 12.93 28.64
CA ILE A 388 -5.58 12.89 28.83
C ILE A 388 -5.99 11.43 28.64
N MET A 389 -6.70 10.88 29.62
CA MET A 389 -7.21 9.51 29.60
C MET A 389 -8.71 9.58 29.82
N GLN A 390 -9.50 8.80 29.08
CA GLN A 390 -10.93 8.65 29.37
C GLN A 390 -11.24 7.20 29.73
N ILE A 391 -11.92 7.01 30.86
CA ILE A 391 -12.47 5.73 31.30
C ILE A 391 -13.94 5.96 31.64
N GLY A 392 -14.82 5.29 30.91
CA GLY A 392 -16.27 5.53 31.01
C GLY A 392 -16.62 7.01 30.78
N ASP A 393 -17.41 7.58 31.69
CA ASP A 393 -17.89 8.96 31.61
C ASP A 393 -16.92 9.99 32.22
N TYR A 394 -15.67 9.61 32.48
CA TYR A 394 -14.70 10.45 33.19
C TYR A 394 -13.42 10.64 32.39
N ILE A 395 -12.92 11.87 32.42
CA ILE A 395 -11.63 12.26 31.88
C ILE A 395 -10.65 12.51 33.03
N PHE A 396 -9.46 11.94 32.92
CA PHE A 396 -8.36 12.08 33.84
C PHE A 396 -7.22 12.78 33.11
N VAL A 397 -6.71 13.87 33.70
CA VAL A 397 -5.61 14.64 33.14
C VAL A 397 -4.43 14.56 34.10
N GLU A 398 -3.37 13.93 33.62
CA GLU A 398 -2.14 13.67 34.36
C GLU A 398 -1.00 14.50 33.76
N PHE A 399 -0.04 14.92 34.58
CA PHE A 399 1.04 15.82 34.16
C PHE A 399 2.42 15.20 34.40
N SER A 400 3.37 15.48 33.52
CA SER A 400 4.70 14.86 33.56
C SER A 400 5.48 15.24 34.82
N HIS A 401 5.48 16.52 35.18
CA HIS A 401 6.19 17.02 36.36
C HIS A 401 5.66 16.40 37.66
N THR A 402 6.57 15.79 38.41
CA THR A 402 6.33 15.21 39.73
C THR A 402 5.79 16.26 40.71
N GLY A 403 4.75 15.91 41.46
CA GLY A 403 4.10 16.84 42.42
C GLY A 403 2.87 17.58 41.87
N ASN A 404 2.60 17.48 40.57
CA ASN A 404 1.29 17.85 40.03
C ASN A 404 0.23 16.85 40.50
N ALA A 405 -1.01 17.30 40.61
CA ALA A 405 -2.16 16.44 40.89
C ALA A 405 -2.78 15.94 39.58
N CYS A 406 -3.40 14.77 39.61
CA CYS A 406 -4.33 14.32 38.56
C CYS A 406 -5.65 15.11 38.68
N TYR A 407 -6.17 15.60 37.57
CA TYR A 407 -7.46 16.31 37.52
C TYR A 407 -8.52 15.43 36.88
N VAL A 408 -9.69 15.36 37.51
CA VAL A 408 -10.79 14.49 37.09
C VAL A 408 -11.97 15.34 36.65
N TYR A 409 -12.53 15.04 35.47
CA TYR A 409 -13.66 15.74 34.88
C TYR A 409 -14.73 14.74 34.44
N ARG A 410 -16.00 15.19 34.38
CA ARG A 410 -17.04 14.48 33.63
C ARG A 410 -16.81 14.71 32.14
N ALA A 411 -16.80 13.65 31.33
CA ALA A 411 -16.43 13.72 29.92
C ALA A 411 -17.33 14.65 29.10
N ASN A 412 -18.64 14.66 29.39
CA ASN A 412 -19.63 15.50 28.72
C ASN A 412 -19.66 16.96 29.20
N SER A 413 -18.94 17.30 30.28
CA SER A 413 -18.95 18.64 30.87
C SER A 413 -17.55 19.07 31.34
N CYS A 414 -16.50 18.62 30.66
CA CYS A 414 -15.11 18.88 31.03
C CYS A 414 -14.66 20.32 30.73
N GLY A 415 -15.43 21.07 29.94
CA GLY A 415 -15.19 22.49 29.68
C GLY A 415 -14.08 22.80 28.67
N PHE A 416 -13.55 21.78 28.00
CA PHE A 416 -12.62 21.91 26.89
C PHE A 416 -12.87 20.78 25.87
N ASN A 417 -12.31 20.93 24.67
CA ASN A 417 -12.34 19.86 23.66
C ASN A 417 -11.05 19.04 23.75
N PRO A 418 -11.07 17.78 24.22
CA PRO A 418 -9.87 16.93 24.29
C PRO A 418 -9.21 16.73 22.91
N ASP A 419 -9.98 16.86 21.83
CA ASP A 419 -9.48 16.68 20.47
C ASP A 419 -8.85 17.94 19.86
N ALA A 420 -8.85 19.07 20.56
CA ALA A 420 -8.23 20.30 20.10
C ALA A 420 -6.74 20.11 19.76
N SER A 421 -6.28 20.81 18.71
CA SER A 421 -4.88 20.76 18.28
C SER A 421 -3.94 21.35 19.33
N ALA A 422 -4.40 22.38 20.04
CA ALA A 422 -3.69 23.01 21.14
C ALA A 422 -4.59 23.13 22.37
N LEU A 423 -4.02 22.88 23.54
CA LEU A 423 -4.68 22.94 24.84
C LEU A 423 -3.82 23.78 25.78
N HIS A 424 -4.47 24.60 26.59
CA HIS A 424 -3.83 25.48 27.55
C HIS A 424 -3.81 24.85 28.94
N LEU A 425 -2.65 24.90 29.62
CA LEU A 425 -2.42 24.24 30.89
C LEU A 425 -3.45 24.64 31.96
N THR A 426 -3.66 25.94 32.17
CA THR A 426 -4.57 26.45 33.21
C THR A 426 -6.00 26.66 32.74
N HIS A 427 -6.19 27.12 31.50
CA HIS A 427 -7.50 27.41 30.95
C HIS A 427 -8.26 26.18 30.48
N ASP A 428 -7.59 25.06 30.16
CA ASP A 428 -8.26 23.82 29.76
C ASP A 428 -7.98 22.70 30.76
N LEU A 429 -6.70 22.38 30.99
CA LEU A 429 -6.31 21.13 31.65
C LEU A 429 -6.35 21.17 33.18
N LYS A 430 -6.19 22.35 33.80
CA LYS A 430 -6.20 22.57 35.26
C LYS A 430 -7.35 23.49 35.71
N GLN A 431 -8.54 23.34 35.11
CA GLN A 431 -9.72 24.10 35.49
C GLN A 431 -10.29 23.64 36.84
N LYS A 432 -9.83 24.25 37.93
CA LYS A 432 -10.23 23.88 39.31
C LYS A 432 -11.74 23.93 39.57
N ASN A 433 -12.46 24.83 38.91
CA ASN A 433 -13.89 25.02 39.15
C ASN A 433 -14.78 23.99 38.44
N LEU A 434 -14.27 23.37 37.36
CA LEU A 434 -15.00 22.34 36.61
C LEU A 434 -14.55 20.92 36.98
N ALA A 435 -13.32 20.77 37.51
CA ALA A 435 -12.82 19.49 37.97
C ALA A 435 -13.69 18.94 39.11
N LYS A 436 -14.10 17.67 38.97
CA LYS A 436 -14.77 16.89 40.03
C LYS A 436 -13.81 16.45 41.12
N GLY A 437 -12.53 16.32 40.79
CA GLY A 437 -11.49 15.92 41.73
C GLY A 437 -10.13 16.47 41.34
N ARG A 438 -9.34 16.80 42.37
CA ARG A 438 -7.91 17.07 42.26
C ARG A 438 -7.19 16.05 43.14
N TRP A 439 -6.66 15.01 42.53
CA TRP A 439 -6.11 13.88 43.24
C TRP A 439 -4.58 14.00 43.37
N ILE A 440 -4.08 14.02 44.60
CA ILE A 440 -2.66 14.23 44.90
C ILE A 440 -1.93 12.88 45.06
N HIS A 441 -0.67 12.82 44.64
CA HIS A 441 0.15 11.59 44.72
C HIS A 441 0.91 11.48 46.06
N VAL A 442 0.20 11.69 47.18
CA VAL A 442 0.78 11.57 48.54
C VAL A 442 -0.08 10.74 49.51
N PRO A 443 0.53 9.91 50.38
CA PRO A 443 1.98 9.65 50.47
C PRO A 443 2.48 8.78 49.30
N LYS A 444 3.76 8.93 48.95
CA LYS A 444 4.42 8.12 47.92
C LYS A 444 4.51 6.66 48.38
N PRO A 445 4.24 5.67 47.52
CA PRO A 445 4.42 4.26 47.88
C PRO A 445 5.90 3.92 48.09
N LEU A 446 6.19 2.97 48.97
CA LEU A 446 7.54 2.43 49.25
C LEU A 446 8.09 1.67 48.05
N LYS A 447 7.23 0.94 47.32
CA LYS A 447 7.58 0.27 46.06
C LYS A 447 6.66 0.73 44.93
N PRO A 448 7.17 0.89 43.69
CA PRO A 448 6.34 1.34 42.59
C PRO A 448 5.13 0.45 42.26
N ASP A 449 5.26 -0.85 42.51
CA ASP A 449 4.24 -1.88 42.26
C ASP A 449 3.44 -2.29 43.51
N ALA A 450 3.69 -1.65 44.65
CA ALA A 450 2.94 -1.90 45.88
C ALA A 450 1.71 -0.99 45.94
N MET A 451 0.51 -1.58 45.97
CA MET A 451 -0.78 -0.90 46.08
C MET A 451 -0.98 -0.24 47.46
N GLU A 452 -0.28 0.86 47.71
CA GLU A 452 -0.27 1.60 48.97
C GLU A 452 -0.24 3.13 48.79
N GLY A 453 -0.39 3.87 49.88
CA GLY A 453 -0.34 5.33 49.86
C GLY A 453 -1.43 5.94 48.97
N TRP A 454 -1.05 6.83 48.06
CA TRP A 454 -2.01 7.50 47.17
C TRP A 454 -2.76 6.54 46.23
N GLN A 455 -2.17 5.40 45.88
CA GLN A 455 -2.78 4.45 44.95
C GLN A 455 -4.05 3.81 45.53
N GLN A 456 -4.10 3.54 46.83
CA GLN A 456 -5.31 3.02 47.50
C GLN A 456 -6.45 4.05 47.47
N LYS A 457 -6.11 5.32 47.75
CA LYS A 457 -7.10 6.40 47.71
C LYS A 457 -7.68 6.56 46.31
N TYR A 458 -6.84 6.48 45.27
CA TYR A 458 -7.33 6.53 43.89
C TYR A 458 -8.25 5.33 43.58
N ASP A 459 -7.93 4.12 44.05
CA ASP A 459 -8.77 2.94 43.83
C ASP A 459 -10.15 3.10 44.49
N ASP A 460 -10.20 3.65 45.70
CA ASP A 460 -11.46 3.91 46.40
C ASP A 460 -12.30 4.96 45.68
N GLU A 461 -11.67 6.06 45.26
CA GLU A 461 -12.33 7.11 44.48
C GLU A 461 -12.84 6.58 43.13
N LEU A 462 -12.02 5.81 42.39
CA LEU A 462 -12.44 5.19 41.12
C LEU A 462 -13.60 4.22 41.33
N ARG A 463 -13.61 3.46 42.42
CA ARG A 463 -14.72 2.55 42.76
C ARG A 463 -16.03 3.32 42.99
N LEU A 464 -15.97 4.49 43.63
CA LEU A 464 -17.14 5.38 43.78
C LEU A 464 -17.66 5.88 42.42
N LEU A 465 -16.78 6.01 41.43
CA LEU A 465 -17.14 6.36 40.05
C LEU A 465 -17.60 5.14 39.22
N GLY A 466 -17.62 3.93 39.79
CA GLY A 466 -17.97 2.69 39.10
C GLY A 466 -16.84 2.09 38.26
N ILE A 467 -15.60 2.56 38.45
CA ILE A 467 -14.42 2.12 37.70
C ILE A 467 -13.60 1.17 38.58
N VAL A 468 -13.37 -0.05 38.10
CA VAL A 468 -12.58 -1.06 38.80
C VAL A 468 -11.46 -1.59 37.90
N PRO A 469 -10.26 -1.84 38.43
CA PRO A 469 -9.09 -2.21 37.62
C PRO A 469 -9.24 -3.60 36.98
N ASN A 470 -8.64 -3.79 35.80
CA ASN A 470 -8.46 -5.11 35.21
C ASN A 470 -7.08 -5.67 35.66
N PRO A 471 -7.02 -6.74 36.47
CA PRO A 471 -5.76 -7.23 37.05
C PRO A 471 -4.72 -7.73 36.03
N GLN A 472 -5.12 -7.95 34.77
CA GLN A 472 -4.22 -8.45 33.72
C GLN A 472 -3.33 -7.36 33.11
N GLY A 473 -3.80 -6.09 33.07
CA GLY A 473 -3.16 -5.00 32.32
C GLY A 473 -1.79 -4.58 32.87
N ALA A 474 -1.67 -4.44 34.19
CA ALA A 474 -0.42 -4.01 34.83
C ALA A 474 0.69 -5.07 34.74
N ASN A 475 0.37 -6.34 35.03
CA ASN A 475 1.37 -7.40 35.12
C ASN A 475 2.05 -7.75 33.78
N GLN A 476 1.37 -7.59 32.65
CA GLN A 476 1.90 -7.99 31.34
C GLN A 476 2.94 -7.01 30.77
N LEU A 477 2.75 -5.70 30.95
CA LEU A 477 3.67 -4.67 30.45
C LEU A 477 4.71 -4.27 31.48
N TRP A 478 4.36 -4.24 32.77
CA TRP A 478 5.30 -3.93 33.84
C TRP A 478 6.54 -4.84 33.83
N ASN A 479 6.34 -6.15 33.64
CA ASN A 479 7.43 -7.11 33.55
C ASN A 479 8.35 -6.91 32.34
N ARG A 480 7.84 -6.38 31.22
CA ARG A 480 8.66 -6.02 30.04
C ARG A 480 9.41 -4.70 30.22
N VAL A 481 8.83 -3.76 30.98
CA VAL A 481 9.43 -2.44 31.26
C VAL A 481 10.53 -2.56 32.33
N VAL A 482 10.33 -3.38 33.37
CA VAL A 482 11.23 -3.46 34.54
C VAL A 482 12.33 -4.53 34.39
N LYS A 483 12.16 -5.53 33.52
CA LYS A 483 13.22 -6.50 33.18
C LYS A 483 13.72 -6.28 31.75
N PRO A 484 14.86 -5.59 31.53
CA PRO A 484 15.51 -5.65 30.23
C PRO A 484 15.92 -7.09 29.93
N LYS A 485 15.75 -7.53 28.67
CA LYS A 485 16.40 -8.77 28.21
C LYS A 485 17.90 -8.58 28.37
N ILE A 486 18.52 -9.26 29.33
CA ILE A 486 19.95 -9.54 29.28
C ILE A 486 20.15 -10.54 28.14
N VAL A 487 20.23 -10.03 26.90
CA VAL A 487 20.76 -10.80 25.79
C VAL A 487 22.27 -10.70 25.91
N LYS A 488 22.90 -11.67 26.58
CA LYS A 488 24.32 -11.93 26.33
C LYS A 488 24.44 -12.35 24.86
N PRO A 489 25.26 -11.69 24.03
CA PRO A 489 25.46 -12.15 22.67
C PRO A 489 26.13 -13.54 22.72
N SER A 490 25.38 -14.57 22.40
CA SER A 490 25.91 -15.89 22.06
C SER A 490 26.53 -15.78 20.67
N VAL A 491 27.85 -15.61 20.62
CA VAL A 491 28.62 -15.82 19.39
C VAL A 491 28.63 -17.32 19.12
N PRO A 492 28.11 -17.81 17.97
CA PRO A 492 28.33 -19.20 17.57
C PRO A 492 29.80 -19.34 17.17
N SER A 493 30.54 -20.14 17.92
CA SER A 493 31.89 -20.54 17.56
C SER A 493 31.82 -21.48 16.34
N PHE A 494 32.02 -20.94 15.15
CA PHE A 494 32.41 -21.75 14.00
C PHE A 494 33.93 -21.93 14.03
N GLN A 495 34.36 -23.12 14.46
CA GLN A 495 35.70 -23.62 14.17
C GLN A 495 35.74 -23.98 12.68
N ALA A 496 36.61 -23.32 11.92
CA ALA A 496 37.03 -23.78 10.60
C ALA A 496 38.46 -24.37 10.71
N PRO A 497 38.77 -25.48 10.02
CA PRO A 497 40.08 -26.13 10.11
C PRO A 497 41.16 -25.36 9.34
N LEU A 498 42.38 -25.44 9.86
CA LEU A 498 43.61 -24.96 9.24
C LEU A 498 43.90 -25.66 7.90
N GLY A 499 44.38 -24.89 6.93
CA GLY A 499 44.86 -25.39 5.64
C GLY A 499 45.71 -24.38 4.87
N ASN A 500 47.01 -24.39 5.17
CA ASN A 500 48.21 -24.06 4.39
C ASN A 500 48.21 -23.03 3.23
N ASN A 501 49.21 -22.14 3.34
CA ASN A 501 49.83 -21.32 2.29
C ASN A 501 50.35 -22.13 1.09
N SER A 502 50.23 -21.58 -0.13
CA SER A 502 51.35 -21.49 -1.09
C SER A 502 51.02 -20.59 -2.30
N GLU A 503 51.84 -19.56 -2.46
CA GLU A 503 52.34 -18.91 -3.68
C GLU A 503 51.70 -19.20 -5.05
N SER A 504 51.45 -18.16 -5.85
CA SER A 504 52.33 -17.79 -6.98
C SER A 504 51.75 -16.70 -7.90
N LYS A 505 52.69 -15.92 -8.44
CA LYS A 505 52.58 -14.79 -9.37
C LYS A 505 51.91 -15.16 -10.71
N SER A 506 51.20 -14.21 -11.34
CA SER A 506 51.67 -13.52 -12.58
C SER A 506 50.55 -12.88 -13.40
N GLN A 507 50.78 -11.60 -13.73
CA GLN A 507 50.59 -10.94 -15.04
C GLN A 507 49.21 -10.93 -15.71
N VAL A 508 48.62 -9.73 -15.80
CA VAL A 508 47.71 -9.35 -16.88
C VAL A 508 48.30 -8.12 -17.57
N VAL A 509 48.47 -8.22 -18.89
CA VAL A 509 48.93 -7.19 -19.81
C VAL A 509 47.80 -6.90 -20.82
N ASN A 510 47.49 -5.61 -20.95
CA ASN A 510 46.90 -4.85 -22.07
C ASN A 510 45.44 -5.02 -22.54
N THR A 511 44.62 -3.98 -22.22
CA THR A 511 43.90 -3.00 -23.10
C THR A 511 43.41 -3.36 -24.52
N PRO A 512 42.47 -2.60 -25.17
CA PRO A 512 41.67 -1.45 -24.71
C PRO A 512 40.16 -1.42 -25.10
N ALA A 513 39.44 -0.54 -24.39
CA ALA A 513 38.29 0.30 -24.74
C ALA A 513 37.35 -0.06 -25.92
N ASP A 514 36.04 -0.01 -25.64
CA ASP A 514 35.20 0.92 -26.41
C ASP A 514 34.09 1.53 -25.55
N ARG A 515 33.99 2.86 -25.61
CA ARG A 515 33.03 3.69 -24.87
C ARG A 515 31.82 3.92 -25.77
N THR A 516 30.64 3.51 -25.34
CA THR A 516 29.39 4.02 -25.92
C THR A 516 28.65 4.84 -24.86
N VAL A 517 28.61 6.15 -25.10
CA VAL A 517 27.90 7.15 -24.32
C VAL A 517 26.40 6.96 -24.54
N VAL A 518 25.65 6.69 -23.45
CA VAL A 518 24.19 6.79 -23.45
C VAL A 518 23.78 7.99 -22.61
N ILE A 519 23.22 8.99 -23.29
CA ILE A 519 22.60 10.18 -22.69
C ILE A 519 21.19 9.78 -22.26
N HIS A 520 20.88 9.85 -20.97
CA HIS A 520 19.50 9.83 -20.47
C HIS A 520 19.14 11.15 -19.76
N SER A 521 18.15 11.80 -20.37
CA SER A 521 17.44 12.99 -19.95
C SER A 521 16.55 12.71 -18.73
N GLY A 522 16.32 13.76 -17.93
CA GLY A 522 15.86 13.65 -16.56
C GLY A 522 14.42 13.16 -16.34
N GLY A 523 14.27 12.39 -15.27
CA GLY A 523 13.02 12.18 -14.54
C GLY A 523 13.32 12.29 -13.04
N LYS A 524 12.52 13.06 -12.29
CA LYS A 524 12.59 13.16 -10.82
C LYS A 524 12.08 11.84 -10.21
N GLY A 525 12.93 10.81 -10.20
CA GLY A 525 12.73 9.55 -9.48
C GLY A 525 13.73 9.42 -8.33
N LYS A 526 13.39 8.67 -7.28
CA LYS A 526 14.32 8.31 -6.17
C LYS A 526 15.67 7.89 -6.76
N VAL A 527 16.74 8.59 -6.41
CA VAL A 527 18.10 8.27 -6.85
C VAL A 527 18.47 6.92 -6.24
N ASP A 528 18.70 5.92 -7.09
CA ASP A 528 19.27 4.63 -6.67
C ASP A 528 20.78 4.83 -6.44
N PHE A 529 21.20 4.74 -5.18
CA PHE A 529 22.60 4.96 -4.81
C PHE A 529 23.47 3.75 -5.17
N ALA A 530 22.89 2.58 -5.47
CA ALA A 530 23.66 1.42 -5.90
C ALA A 530 24.41 1.69 -7.22
N LEU A 531 23.71 2.27 -8.21
CA LEU A 531 24.30 2.65 -9.49
C LEU A 531 25.36 3.75 -9.35
N LEU A 532 25.14 4.71 -8.44
CA LEU A 532 26.11 5.77 -8.15
C LEU A 532 27.41 5.19 -7.56
N LEU A 533 27.30 4.25 -6.62
CA LEU A 533 28.47 3.62 -6.00
C LEU A 533 29.24 2.76 -7.01
N GLU A 534 28.52 2.06 -7.90
CA GLU A 534 29.14 1.30 -8.99
C GLU A 534 29.90 2.21 -9.98
N GLN A 535 29.34 3.36 -10.31
CA GLN A 535 29.97 4.35 -11.20
C GLN A 535 31.23 4.99 -10.59
N LEU A 536 31.31 5.11 -9.27
CA LEU A 536 32.54 5.56 -8.58
C LEU A 536 33.64 4.50 -8.56
N GLY A 537 33.26 3.22 -8.72
CA GLY A 537 34.14 2.08 -8.89
C GLY A 537 35.33 2.08 -7.94
N GLU A 538 36.53 1.95 -8.51
CA GLU A 538 37.79 1.87 -7.76
C GLU A 538 38.13 3.15 -6.96
N ASN A 539 37.54 4.29 -7.29
CA ASN A 539 37.78 5.54 -6.56
C ASN A 539 36.89 5.68 -5.31
N LEU A 540 35.89 4.82 -5.11
CA LEU A 540 35.14 4.76 -3.86
C LEU A 540 36.03 4.19 -2.75
N ARG A 541 36.26 4.96 -1.69
CA ARG A 541 36.99 4.50 -0.49
C ARG A 541 36.06 3.81 0.49
N HIS A 542 34.99 4.50 0.84
CA HIS A 542 33.98 4.05 1.79
C HIS A 542 32.70 4.86 1.61
N TYR A 543 31.56 4.30 1.96
CA TYR A 543 30.32 5.04 2.09
C TYR A 543 29.59 4.62 3.36
N THR A 544 28.80 5.53 3.90
CA THR A 544 27.98 5.26 5.07
C THR A 544 26.60 5.85 4.87
N ASP A 545 25.57 5.01 4.92
CA ASP A 545 24.19 5.45 4.86
C ASP A 545 23.61 5.55 6.27
N HIS A 546 23.45 6.79 6.75
CA HIS A 546 22.80 7.06 8.02
C HIS A 546 21.36 7.54 7.86
N ARG A 547 20.79 7.53 6.65
CA ARG A 547 19.45 8.08 6.40
C ARG A 547 18.34 7.29 7.10
N GLU A 548 18.50 5.98 7.25
CA GLU A 548 17.59 5.15 8.07
C GLU A 548 17.62 5.52 9.56
N LYS A 549 18.64 6.28 9.99
CA LYS A 549 18.80 6.82 11.35
C LYS A 549 18.64 8.36 11.40
N GLY A 550 18.10 8.98 10.34
CA GLY A 550 17.91 10.44 10.23
C GLY A 550 19.18 11.25 9.97
N GLY A 551 20.31 10.58 9.67
CA GLY A 551 21.59 11.19 9.27
C GLY A 551 21.72 11.35 7.75
N ALA A 552 22.89 11.81 7.29
CA ALA A 552 23.17 11.97 5.86
C ALA A 552 23.81 10.71 5.26
N PHE A 553 23.70 10.56 3.94
CA PHE A 553 24.51 9.63 3.17
C PHE A 553 25.89 10.25 2.97
N HIS A 554 26.94 9.54 3.37
CA HIS A 554 28.33 9.97 3.24
C HIS A 554 29.07 9.10 2.22
N ILE A 555 29.88 9.73 1.36
CA ILE A 555 30.77 9.07 0.39
C ILE A 555 32.16 9.66 0.55
N GLU A 556 33.15 8.79 0.72
CA GLU A 556 34.57 9.15 0.70
C GLU A 556 35.22 8.58 -0.56
N ILE A 557 35.92 9.42 -1.32
CA ILE A 557 36.69 9.02 -2.51
C ILE A 557 38.18 8.95 -2.20
N LYS A 558 38.92 8.04 -2.84
CA LYS A 558 40.35 7.80 -2.57
C LYS A 558 41.24 8.93 -3.09
N GLN A 559 40.90 9.48 -4.25
CA GLN A 559 41.68 10.53 -4.91
C GLN A 559 40.77 11.52 -5.65
N ARG A 560 41.30 12.71 -5.91
CA ARG A 560 40.55 13.79 -6.56
C ARG A 560 40.43 13.50 -8.06
N ASN A 561 39.24 13.08 -8.48
CA ASN A 561 38.90 12.88 -9.89
C ASN A 561 37.78 13.84 -10.28
N THR A 562 37.96 14.60 -11.36
CA THR A 562 37.01 15.63 -11.80
C THR A 562 35.65 15.04 -12.19
N ASP A 563 35.64 13.88 -12.84
CA ASP A 563 34.41 13.21 -13.30
C ASP A 563 33.59 12.68 -12.13
N ASP A 564 34.25 12.07 -11.14
CA ASP A 564 33.59 11.57 -9.92
C ASP A 564 33.00 12.70 -9.07
N ILE A 565 33.71 13.83 -8.98
CA ILE A 565 33.22 15.02 -8.26
C ILE A 565 32.00 15.63 -8.98
N LEU A 566 32.02 15.68 -10.31
CA LEU A 566 30.88 16.14 -11.10
C LEU A 566 29.70 15.19 -10.97
N LEU A 567 29.94 13.88 -10.99
CA LEU A 567 28.93 12.83 -10.78
C LEU A 567 28.27 12.96 -9.40
N LEU A 568 29.07 13.12 -8.34
CA LEU A 568 28.60 13.31 -6.98
C LEU A 568 27.76 14.58 -6.84
N ARG A 569 28.24 15.71 -7.39
CA ARG A 569 27.49 16.98 -7.38
C ARG A 569 26.18 16.90 -8.17
N ARG A 570 26.18 16.26 -9.34
CA ARG A 570 24.97 16.03 -10.16
C ARG A 570 23.94 15.18 -9.40
N ASN A 571 24.40 14.28 -8.55
CA ASN A 571 23.56 13.48 -7.66
C ASN A 571 23.21 14.19 -6.32
N GLY A 572 23.58 15.46 -6.16
CA GLY A 572 23.17 16.30 -5.03
C GLY A 572 24.05 16.19 -3.79
N PHE A 573 25.26 15.64 -3.91
CA PHE A 573 26.24 15.61 -2.81
C PHE A 573 27.05 16.90 -2.73
N VAL A 574 27.35 17.30 -1.49
CA VAL A 574 28.17 18.49 -1.17
C VAL A 574 29.44 18.05 -0.47
N VAL A 575 30.56 18.72 -0.76
CA VAL A 575 31.83 18.47 -0.06
C VAL A 575 31.67 18.81 1.43
N LYS A 576 32.16 17.94 2.31
CA LYS A 576 32.21 18.19 3.75
C LYS A 576 33.28 19.23 4.05
N THR A 577 32.90 20.30 4.75
CA THR A 577 33.81 21.38 5.15
C THR A 577 35.01 20.80 5.92
N GLY A 578 36.23 21.08 5.45
CA GLY A 578 37.47 20.57 6.06
C GLY A 578 37.89 19.16 5.62
N SER A 579 37.19 18.51 4.68
CA SER A 579 37.56 17.19 4.16
C SER A 579 37.28 17.09 2.65
N PRO A 580 38.26 17.41 1.78
CA PRO A 580 38.04 17.59 0.34
C PRO A 580 37.67 16.29 -0.42
N PHE A 581 37.81 15.14 0.24
CA PHE A 581 37.49 13.82 -0.30
C PHE A 581 36.18 13.24 0.25
N MET A 582 35.51 13.95 1.16
CA MET A 582 34.27 13.52 1.81
C MET A 582 33.10 14.32 1.26
N PHE A 583 32.07 13.61 0.84
CA PHE A 583 30.85 14.14 0.24
C PHE A 583 29.65 13.67 1.03
N TRP A 584 28.63 14.51 1.17
CA TRP A 584 27.43 14.15 1.91
C TRP A 584 26.16 14.72 1.29
N LYS A 585 25.04 14.00 1.48
CA LYS A 585 23.70 14.37 1.03
C LYS A 585 22.69 13.97 2.10
N LYS A 586 21.77 14.88 2.46
CA LYS A 586 20.67 14.57 3.39
C LYS A 586 19.65 13.65 2.75
#